data_AF-A0A356KMH9-F1
#
_entry.id   AF-A0A356KMH9-F1
#
_cell.length_a   1.000
_cell.length_b   1.000
_cell.length_c   1.000
_cell.angle_alpha   90.00
_cell.angle_beta   90.00
_cell.angle_gamma   90.00
#
_symmetry.space_group_name_H-M   'P 1'
#
loop_
_entity.id
_entity.type
_entity.pdbx_description
1 polymer ?
#
loop_
_entity_poly.entity_id
_entity_poly.type
_entity_poly.pdbx_seq_one_letter_code
_entity_poly.pdbx_strand_id
1 'polypeptide(L)' 'MREPLPRDAAPAARCERYAEVQAGIEALLADEDDWIAALATVSCELHHAFARFDWTGFYRATGEERL' A
#
# COMPACT_ATOMS: atom_id res chain seq x y z
N MET A 1 -2.62 -11.83 9.43
CA MET A 1 -3.06 -10.76 8.50
C MET A 1 -4.07 -9.90 9.27
N ARG A 2 -3.98 -8.57 9.17
CA ARG A 2 -4.86 -7.62 9.89
C ARG A 2 -6.24 -7.55 9.25
N GLU A 3 -7.28 -7.23 10.04
CA GLU A 3 -8.63 -7.02 9.51
C GLU A 3 -8.69 -5.75 8.65
N PRO A 4 -9.19 -5.82 7.41
CA PRO A 4 -9.32 -4.65 6.55
C PRO A 4 -10.27 -3.61 7.15
N LEU A 5 -9.89 -2.33 7.02
CA LEU A 5 -10.72 -1.23 7.51
C LEU A 5 -12.04 -1.19 6.72
N PRO A 6 -13.21 -1.14 7.38
CA PRO A 6 -14.52 -1.08 6.71
C PRO A 6 -14.65 0.10 5.75
N ARG A 7 -15.51 -0.05 4.73
CA ARG A 7 -15.71 0.98 3.68
C ARG A 7 -16.27 2.29 4.22
N ASP A 8 -17.10 2.22 5.24
CA ASP A 8 -17.78 3.33 5.90
C ASP A 8 -17.02 3.89 7.12
N ALA A 9 -15.76 3.45 7.33
CA ALA A 9 -14.95 3.93 8.43
C ALA A 9 -14.78 5.45 8.42
N ALA A 10 -14.85 6.04 9.62
CA ALA A 10 -14.70 7.47 9.85
C ALA A 10 -13.36 8.00 9.32
N PRO A 11 -13.27 9.27 8.90
CA PRO A 11 -12.03 9.85 8.39
C PRO A 11 -10.82 9.72 9.34
N ALA A 12 -11.03 9.90 10.66
CA ALA A 12 -9.98 9.75 11.66
C ALA A 12 -9.39 8.32 11.69
N ALA A 13 -10.26 7.30 11.71
CA ALA A 13 -9.84 5.90 11.67
C ALA A 13 -9.08 5.54 10.38
N ARG A 14 -9.44 6.17 9.24
CA ARG A 14 -8.64 6.02 8.01
C ARG A 14 -7.27 6.64 8.13
N CYS A 15 -7.16 7.85 8.71
CA CYS A 15 -5.87 8.51 8.92
C CYS A 15 -4.95 7.66 9.81
N GLU A 16 -5.48 7.14 10.91
CA GLU A 16 -4.76 6.22 11.80
C GLU A 16 -4.30 4.96 11.04
N ARG A 17 -5.20 4.32 10.28
CA ARG A 17 -4.86 3.13 9.48
C ARG A 17 -3.78 3.42 8.43
N TYR A 18 -3.82 4.56 7.76
CA TYR A 18 -2.76 4.91 6.80
C TYR A 18 -1.41 5.09 7.51
N ALA A 19 -1.37 5.72 8.68
CA ALA A 19 -0.14 5.86 9.46
C ALA A 19 0.42 4.49 9.88
N GLU A 20 -0.44 3.57 10.34
CA GLU A 20 -0.05 2.19 10.68
C GLU A 20 0.51 1.42 9.46
N VAL A 21 -0.14 1.56 8.30
CA VAL A 21 0.29 0.89 7.06
C VAL A 21 1.60 1.46 6.57
N GLN A 22 1.75 2.79 6.59
CA GLN A 22 3.00 3.46 6.21
C GLN A 22 4.17 2.99 7.07
N ALA A 23 4.03 2.99 8.40
CA ALA A 23 5.08 2.51 9.29
C ALA A 23 5.44 1.03 9.04
N GLY A 24 4.45 0.20 8.73
CA GLY A 24 4.68 -1.20 8.35
C GLY A 24 5.44 -1.34 7.03
N ILE A 25 5.07 -0.56 6.01
CA ILE A 25 5.76 -0.52 4.73
C ILE A 25 7.21 -0.06 4.91
N GLU A 26 7.44 1.03 5.66
CA GLU A 26 8.79 1.54 5.93
C GLU A 26 9.67 0.48 6.61
N ALA A 27 9.12 -0.26 7.57
CA ALA A 27 9.85 -1.35 8.23
C ALA A 27 10.14 -2.54 7.30
N LEU A 28 9.20 -2.90 6.43
CA LEU A 28 9.35 -4.00 5.47
C LEU A 28 10.35 -3.66 4.35
N LEU A 29 10.47 -2.39 3.98
CA LEU A 29 11.33 -1.94 2.89
C LEU A 29 12.72 -1.44 3.33
N ALA A 30 13.05 -1.50 4.63
CA ALA A 30 14.25 -0.85 5.18
C ALA A 30 15.57 -1.27 4.50
N ASP A 31 15.67 -2.52 4.06
CA ASP A 31 16.85 -3.09 3.39
C ASP A 31 16.48 -3.75 2.03
N GLU A 32 15.34 -3.37 1.44
CA GLU A 32 14.87 -3.92 0.17
C GLU A 32 15.43 -3.13 -1.02
N ASP A 33 16.14 -3.81 -1.93
CA ASP A 33 16.74 -3.23 -3.13
C ASP A 33 16.07 -3.70 -4.44
N ASP A 34 15.23 -4.75 -4.38
CA ASP A 34 14.42 -5.19 -5.51
C ASP A 34 13.12 -4.39 -5.59
N TRP A 35 13.05 -3.51 -6.61
CA TRP A 35 11.86 -2.71 -6.88
C TRP A 35 10.59 -3.53 -7.14
N ILE A 36 10.70 -4.75 -7.68
CA ILE A 36 9.52 -5.60 -7.89
C ILE A 36 9.00 -6.09 -6.54
N ALA A 37 9.90 -6.53 -5.65
CA ALA A 37 9.54 -6.95 -4.30
C ALA A 37 8.97 -5.78 -3.49
N ALA A 38 9.57 -4.58 -3.61
CA ALA A 38 9.07 -3.38 -2.96
C ALA A 38 7.65 -3.00 -3.42
N LEU A 39 7.41 -2.95 -4.74
CA LEU A 39 6.09 -2.61 -5.29
C LEU A 39 5.03 -3.66 -4.94
N ALA A 40 5.40 -4.95 -4.94
CA ALA A 40 4.52 -6.03 -4.52
C ALA A 40 4.14 -5.91 -3.04
N THR A 41 5.12 -5.62 -2.18
CA THR A 41 4.93 -5.42 -0.73
C THR A 41 3.98 -4.25 -0.45
N VAL A 42 4.22 -3.09 -1.07
CA VAL A 42 3.34 -1.92 -0.90
C VAL A 42 1.91 -2.23 -1.36
N SER A 43 1.75 -2.90 -2.50
CA SER A 43 0.44 -3.28 -3.03
C SER A 43 -0.30 -4.22 -2.06
N CYS A 44 0.41 -5.21 -1.52
CA CYS A 44 -0.12 -6.19 -0.56
C CYS A 44 -0.58 -5.51 0.74
N GLU A 45 0.28 -4.69 1.34
CA GLU A 45 0.00 -4.01 2.60
C GLU A 45 -1.19 -3.05 2.48
N LEU A 46 -1.30 -2.32 1.38
CA LEU A 46 -2.45 -1.45 1.09
C LEU A 46 -3.72 -2.26 0.83
N HIS A 47 -3.66 -3.29 -0.02
CA HIS A 47 -4.85 -4.07 -0.41
C HIS A 47 -5.52 -4.74 0.80
N HIS A 48 -4.72 -5.33 1.68
CA HIS A 48 -5.25 -6.02 2.85
C HIS A 48 -5.64 -5.09 4.00
N ALA A 49 -5.16 -3.85 4.01
CA ALA A 49 -5.48 -2.91 5.08
C ALA A 49 -6.85 -2.22 4.93
N PHE A 50 -7.45 -2.23 3.74
CA PHE A 50 -8.65 -1.44 3.43
C PHE A 50 -9.67 -2.22 2.60
N ALA A 51 -10.88 -2.44 3.14
CA ALA A 51 -11.95 -3.14 2.43
C ALA A 51 -12.51 -2.34 1.23
N ARG A 52 -12.15 -1.05 1.12
CA ARG A 52 -12.56 -0.16 0.02
C ARG A 52 -11.74 -0.32 -1.25
N PHE A 53 -10.64 -1.05 -1.22
CA PHE A 53 -9.80 -1.25 -2.40
C PHE A 53 -10.21 -2.53 -3.10
N ASP A 54 -10.90 -2.38 -4.23
CA ASP A 54 -11.27 -3.50 -5.10
C ASP A 54 -10.07 -4.03 -5.90
N TRP A 55 -9.07 -3.17 -6.15
CA TRP A 55 -7.78 -3.53 -6.74
C TRP A 55 -6.69 -2.59 -6.23
N THR A 56 -5.46 -3.09 -6.12
CA THR A 56 -4.31 -2.30 -5.67
C THR A 56 -3.06 -2.77 -6.39
N GLY A 57 -2.33 -1.83 -6.99
CA GLY A 57 -1.13 -2.14 -7.74
C GLY A 57 -0.54 -0.91 -8.42
N PHE A 58 0.52 -1.15 -9.19
CA PHE A 58 1.26 -0.12 -9.90
C PHE A 58 1.31 -0.42 -11.40
N TYR A 59 1.40 0.64 -12.19
CA TYR A 59 1.77 0.56 -13.59
C TYR A 59 3.21 1.02 -13.76
N ARG A 60 4.00 0.27 -14.52
CA ARG A 60 5.38 0.66 -14.87
C ARG A 60 5.37 1.41 -16.19
N ALA A 61 5.97 2.59 -16.22
CA ALA A 61 6.25 3.28 -17.47
C ALA A 61 7.29 2.46 -18.27
N THR A 62 6.96 2.11 -19.52
CA THR A 62 7.83 1.31 -20.40
C THR A 62 8.31 2.08 -21.63
N GLY A 63 7.94 3.35 -21.78
CA GLY A 63 8.38 4.23 -22.87
C GLY A 63 9.47 5.21 -22.42
N GLU A 64 10.18 5.81 -23.38
CA GLU A 64 11.22 6.82 -23.12
C GLU A 64 10.64 8.22 -22.81
N GLU A 65 9.36 8.45 -23.10
CA GLU A 65 8.69 9.73 -22.87
C GLU A 65 8.30 9.91 -21.40
N ARG A 66 8.92 10.89 -20.74
CA ARG A 66 8.40 11.46 -19.49
C ARG A 66 7.36 12.51 -19.86
N LEU A 67 6.12 12.31 -19.40
CA LEU A 67 5.05 13.32 -19.44
C LEU A 67 5.45 14.61 -18.72
#